data_AF-R0I3R4-F1
#
_entry.id   AF-R0I3R4-F1
#
_cell.length_a   1.000
_cell.length_b   1.000
_cell.length_c   1.000
_cell.angle_alpha   90.00
_cell.angle_beta   90.00
_cell.angle_gamma   90.00
#
_symmetry.space_group_name_H-M   'P 1'
#
loop_
_entity.id
_entity.type
_entity.pdbx_description
1 polymer ?
#
loop_
_entity_poly.entity_id
_entity_poly.type
_entity_poly.pdbx_seq_one_letter_code
_entity_poly.pdbx_strand_id
1 'polypeptide(L)'
;MDFSFNTATESDKVDSALWPHNSKSLIADILTEIDQNVQKMLILIKDGETESTEKFLCLYQSLGETYNDLNQELLNGLLNVDFNVPSSDHNNASSLAATPLSSFKSGGASLKNQLVSPGSEMLQSLKGDGDVEKNHSAFLLADMFWAELETARRELEARNIDIETEKKHVLDLESKLSESCSKIKNLESELDDIKGCLGVSETEVSKLWEMLNECKTEKEKLQAGDAADLLDSLRAELKSREDQIEQMEEYLNQVCLKETEITSESGTNKNVVEELRARVAVLEKQVESQRNVITEREEEKREAIRQLCFSLDHYMSRYSELIRSLSDNNKGIPC
;
A
#
# COMPACT_ATOMS: atom_id res chain seq x y z
N MET A 1 -0.56 9.98 24.99
CA MET A 1 -1.18 10.80 23.92
C MET A 1 -2.61 10.33 23.83
N ASP A 2 -3.50 11.06 24.49
CA ASP A 2 -4.93 10.71 24.56
C ASP A 2 -5.63 11.29 23.33
N PHE A 3 -6.11 10.41 22.45
CA PHE A 3 -7.00 10.79 21.35
C PHE A 3 -8.44 10.49 21.75
N SER A 4 -9.13 11.49 22.28
CA SER A 4 -10.59 11.47 22.46
C SER A 4 -11.26 11.88 21.16
N PHE A 5 -11.89 10.93 20.46
CA PHE A 5 -12.80 11.23 19.35
C PHE A 5 -14.21 11.44 19.91
N ASN A 6 -14.66 12.70 19.92
CA ASN A 6 -16.07 13.04 20.09
C ASN A 6 -16.76 12.89 18.73
N THR A 7 -17.66 11.92 18.59
CA THR A 7 -18.58 11.85 17.46
C THR A 7 -19.88 12.56 17.84
N ALA A 8 -19.98 13.83 17.44
CA ALA A 8 -21.25 14.54 17.39
C ALA A 8 -21.95 14.20 16.06
N THR A 9 -23.01 13.41 16.14
CA THR A 9 -23.93 13.16 15.02
C THR A 9 -24.91 14.32 14.91
N GLU A 10 -24.61 15.26 14.01
CA GLU A 10 -25.58 16.22 13.47
C GLU A 10 -26.11 15.60 12.17
N SER A 11 -27.30 14.98 12.24
CA SER A 11 -27.93 14.37 11.07
C SER A 11 -28.71 15.42 10.31
N ASP A 12 -28.11 15.96 9.25
CA ASP A 12 -28.84 16.74 8.27
C ASP A 12 -29.83 15.85 7.52
N LYS A 13 -31.10 16.30 7.50
CA LYS A 13 -32.21 15.70 6.75
C LYS A 13 -31.93 15.85 5.26
N VAL A 14 -31.30 14.83 4.66
CA VAL A 14 -31.24 14.67 3.22
C VAL A 14 -32.58 14.08 2.73
N ASP A 15 -33.18 14.75 1.74
CA ASP A 15 -34.51 14.48 1.22
C ASP A 15 -34.69 13.00 0.81
N SER A 16 -35.53 12.33 1.57
CA SER A 16 -35.74 10.88 1.57
C SER A 16 -36.69 10.38 0.48
N ALA A 17 -36.88 11.09 -0.63
CA ALA A 17 -37.93 10.74 -1.61
C ALA A 17 -37.49 9.81 -2.75
N LEU A 18 -36.18 9.54 -2.91
CA LEU A 18 -35.67 8.95 -4.16
C LEU A 18 -35.43 7.43 -4.15
N TRP A 19 -35.59 6.75 -3.02
CA TRP A 19 -35.26 5.33 -2.90
C TRP A 19 -36.49 4.48 -2.54
N PRO A 20 -36.69 3.32 -3.19
CA PRO A 20 -37.74 2.38 -2.81
C PRO A 20 -37.65 2.06 -1.31
N HIS A 21 -38.76 2.17 -0.59
CA HIS A 21 -38.80 2.01 0.87
C HIS A 21 -38.25 0.67 1.39
N ASN A 22 -38.19 -0.36 0.53
CA ASN A 22 -37.65 -1.68 0.89
C ASN A 22 -36.10 -1.71 0.89
N SER A 23 -35.46 -1.01 -0.05
CA SER A 23 -33.98 -0.99 -0.18
C SER A 23 -33.29 -0.16 0.90
N LYS A 24 -34.00 0.79 1.51
CA LYS A 24 -33.44 1.64 2.58
C LYS A 24 -33.14 0.88 3.86
N SER A 25 -34.01 -0.06 4.25
CA SER A 25 -33.78 -0.87 5.45
C SER A 25 -32.56 -1.77 5.26
N LEU A 26 -32.44 -2.38 4.09
CA LEU A 26 -31.36 -3.31 3.78
C LEU A 26 -29.99 -2.62 3.69
N ILE A 27 -29.91 -1.43 3.07
CA ILE A 27 -28.66 -0.65 3.04
C ILE A 27 -28.22 -0.23 4.44
N ALA A 28 -29.16 0.18 5.30
CA ALA A 28 -28.86 0.53 6.67
C ALA A 28 -28.32 -0.67 7.47
N ASP A 29 -28.91 -1.85 7.31
CA ASP A 29 -28.44 -3.08 7.95
C ASP A 29 -27.02 -3.45 7.52
N ILE A 30 -26.73 -3.38 6.21
CA ILE A 30 -25.39 -3.66 5.65
C ILE A 30 -24.34 -2.66 6.18
N LEU A 31 -24.66 -1.36 6.22
CA LEU A 31 -23.75 -0.35 6.76
C LEU A 31 -23.46 -0.56 8.25
N THR A 32 -24.46 -1.03 9.00
CA THR A 32 -24.30 -1.33 10.43
C THR A 32 -23.39 -2.55 10.63
N GLU A 33 -23.48 -3.56 9.77
CA GLU A 33 -22.61 -4.74 9.79
C GLU A 33 -21.16 -4.40 9.43
N ILE A 34 -20.95 -3.53 8.44
CA ILE A 34 -19.64 -2.98 8.07
C ILE A 34 -19.00 -2.27 9.25
N ASP A 35 -19.73 -1.36 9.92
CA ASP A 35 -19.22 -0.65 11.09
C ASP A 35 -18.83 -1.62 12.23
N GLN A 36 -19.68 -2.60 12.52
CA GLN A 36 -19.38 -3.61 13.55
C GLN A 36 -18.11 -4.43 13.22
N ASN A 37 -17.90 -4.80 11.96
CA ASN A 37 -16.71 -5.53 11.53
C ASN A 37 -15.44 -4.67 11.68
N VAL A 38 -15.50 -3.40 11.29
CA VAL A 38 -14.40 -2.45 11.47
C VAL A 38 -14.07 -2.26 12.96
N GLN A 39 -15.08 -2.09 13.82
CA GLN A 39 -14.86 -1.95 15.27
C GLN A 39 -14.21 -3.20 15.87
N LYS A 40 -14.65 -4.41 15.49
CA LYS A 40 -14.01 -5.67 15.94
C LYS A 40 -12.56 -5.76 15.49
N MET A 41 -12.26 -5.36 14.25
CA MET A 41 -10.89 -5.34 13.73
C MET A 41 -10.00 -4.34 14.48
N LEU A 42 -10.51 -3.15 14.83
CA LEU A 42 -9.79 -2.16 15.62
C LEU A 42 -9.48 -2.65 17.03
N ILE A 43 -10.41 -3.36 17.68
CA ILE A 43 -10.18 -4.00 18.99
C ILE A 43 -9.06 -5.03 18.88
N LEU A 44 -9.11 -5.90 17.86
CA LEU A 44 -8.09 -6.91 17.60
C LEU A 44 -6.68 -6.33 17.37
N ILE A 45 -6.58 -5.17 16.71
CA ILE A 45 -5.30 -4.46 16.52
C ILE A 45 -4.81 -3.90 17.86
N LYS A 46 -5.72 -3.39 18.69
CA LYS A 46 -5.39 -2.74 19.97
C LYS A 46 -4.90 -3.74 21.03
N ASP A 47 -5.45 -4.96 21.02
CA ASP A 47 -5.15 -5.97 22.03
C ASP A 47 -3.85 -6.75 21.75
N GLY A 48 -3.29 -6.66 20.53
CA GLY A 48 -1.94 -7.12 20.21
C GLY A 48 -1.70 -8.63 20.32
N GLU A 49 -2.76 -9.44 20.41
CA GLU A 49 -2.64 -10.90 20.49
C GLU A 49 -2.21 -11.51 19.15
N THR A 50 -1.30 -12.48 19.15
CA THR A 50 -0.83 -13.15 17.93
C THR A 50 -1.84 -14.16 17.36
N GLU A 51 -2.69 -14.74 18.21
CA GLU A 51 -3.87 -15.54 17.81
C GLU A 51 -4.97 -14.69 17.13
N SER A 52 -4.79 -13.37 17.07
CA SER A 52 -5.68 -12.41 16.42
C SER A 52 -5.61 -12.45 14.90
N THR A 53 -4.52 -12.94 14.31
CA THR A 53 -4.28 -12.82 12.85
C THR A 53 -5.34 -13.56 12.03
N GLU A 54 -5.72 -14.77 12.44
CA GLU A 54 -6.73 -15.57 11.73
C GLU A 54 -8.13 -14.95 11.90
N LYS A 55 -8.46 -14.48 13.11
CA LYS A 55 -9.73 -13.75 13.38
C LYS A 55 -9.80 -12.45 12.59
N PHE A 56 -8.70 -11.72 12.46
CA PHE A 56 -8.60 -10.50 11.69
C PHE A 56 -8.81 -10.76 10.19
N LEU A 57 -8.19 -11.82 9.65
CA LEU A 57 -8.39 -12.22 8.26
C LEU A 57 -9.84 -12.62 7.98
N CYS A 58 -10.49 -13.36 8.89
CA CYS A 58 -11.91 -13.69 8.77
C CYS A 58 -12.81 -12.45 8.77
N LEU A 59 -12.54 -11.48 9.65
CA LEU A 59 -13.28 -10.21 9.67
C LEU A 59 -13.04 -9.37 8.42
N TYR A 60 -11.80 -9.35 7.92
CA TYR A 60 -11.47 -8.66 6.67
C TYR A 60 -12.17 -9.28 5.46
N GLN A 61 -12.26 -10.61 5.41
CA GLN A 61 -13.00 -11.30 4.36
C GLN A 61 -14.50 -11.00 4.44
N SER A 62 -15.10 -11.09 5.64
CA SER A 62 -16.52 -10.74 5.87
C SER A 62 -16.81 -9.27 5.53
N LEU A 63 -15.87 -8.36 5.78
CA LEU A 63 -15.97 -6.97 5.38
C LEU A 63 -15.97 -6.80 3.85
N GLY A 64 -15.17 -7.60 3.13
CA GLY A 64 -15.17 -7.61 1.67
C GLY A 64 -16.48 -8.14 1.08
N GLU A 65 -17.06 -9.17 1.68
CA GLU A 65 -18.35 -9.74 1.27
C GLU A 65 -19.50 -8.74 1.48
N THR A 66 -19.60 -8.15 2.68
CA THR A 66 -20.61 -7.12 3.00
C THR A 66 -20.49 -5.86 2.13
N TYR A 67 -19.26 -5.45 1.77
CA TYR A 67 -19.05 -4.36 0.83
C TYR A 67 -19.51 -4.69 -0.59
N ASN A 68 -19.34 -5.93 -1.04
CA ASN A 68 -19.88 -6.39 -2.32
C ASN A 68 -21.41 -6.38 -2.30
N ASP A 69 -22.05 -6.84 -1.21
CA ASP A 69 -23.50 -6.79 -1.05
C ASP A 69 -24.04 -5.35 -1.08
N LEU A 70 -23.33 -4.41 -0.43
CA LEU A 70 -23.65 -2.98 -0.50
C LEU A 70 -23.60 -2.46 -1.95
N ASN A 71 -22.55 -2.79 -2.69
CA ASN A 71 -22.41 -2.35 -4.09
C ASN A 71 -23.51 -2.95 -4.98
N GLN A 72 -23.90 -4.20 -4.75
CA GLN A 72 -25.01 -4.81 -5.48
C GLN A 72 -26.32 -4.10 -5.18
N GLU A 73 -26.61 -3.75 -3.93
CA GLU A 73 -27.84 -3.03 -3.60
C GLU A 73 -27.87 -1.57 -4.04
N LEU A 74 -26.71 -0.91 -4.08
CA LEU A 74 -26.61 0.40 -4.73
C LEU A 74 -26.89 0.28 -6.23
N LEU A 75 -26.31 -0.72 -6.90
CA LEU A 75 -26.50 -0.94 -8.33
C LEU A 75 -27.95 -1.32 -8.67
N ASN A 76 -28.56 -2.21 -7.89
CA ASN A 76 -29.96 -2.58 -8.01
C ASN A 76 -30.88 -1.40 -7.72
N GLY A 77 -30.54 -0.56 -6.74
CA GLY A 77 -31.24 0.69 -6.45
C GLY A 77 -31.21 1.67 -7.62
N LEU A 78 -30.05 1.81 -8.28
CA LEU A 78 -29.86 2.64 -9.47
C LEU A 78 -30.62 2.11 -10.70
N LEU A 79 -30.65 0.79 -10.90
CA LEU A 79 -31.32 0.13 -12.03
C LEU A 79 -32.85 0.07 -11.86
N ASN A 80 -33.36 0.02 -10.62
CA ASN A 80 -34.80 0.07 -10.32
C ASN A 80 -35.36 1.50 -10.22
N VAL A 81 -34.55 2.53 -10.49
CA VAL A 81 -35.11 3.85 -10.83
C VAL A 81 -35.69 3.74 -12.24
N ASP A 82 -36.88 3.13 -12.33
CA ASP A 82 -37.74 3.30 -13.49
C ASP A 82 -37.91 4.80 -13.68
N PHE A 83 -37.30 5.33 -14.75
CA PHE A 83 -37.69 6.61 -15.31
C PHE A 83 -39.12 6.46 -15.81
N ASN A 84 -40.09 6.51 -14.89
CA ASN A 84 -41.46 6.87 -15.20
C ASN A 84 -41.45 8.32 -15.66
N VAL A 85 -40.96 8.52 -16.89
CA VAL A 85 -41.29 9.67 -17.71
C VAL A 85 -42.81 9.62 -17.84
N PRO A 86 -43.56 10.63 -17.35
CA PRO A 86 -44.98 10.69 -17.64
C PRO A 86 -45.09 10.75 -19.16
N SER A 87 -45.57 9.67 -19.79
CA SER A 87 -45.92 9.71 -21.21
C SER A 87 -47.11 10.63 -21.33
N SER A 88 -46.83 11.91 -21.55
CA SER A 88 -47.81 12.87 -22.03
C SER A 88 -48.25 12.39 -23.40
N ASP A 89 -49.50 11.96 -23.49
CA ASP A 89 -50.21 11.69 -24.73
C ASP A 89 -50.22 12.96 -25.59
N HIS A 90 -49.23 13.10 -26.47
CA HIS A 90 -49.34 13.95 -27.64
C HIS A 90 -48.99 13.16 -28.89
N ASN A 91 -50.04 12.62 -29.49
CA ASN A 91 -50.13 12.55 -30.95
C ASN A 91 -49.85 13.96 -31.49
N ASN A 92 -48.71 14.14 -32.17
CA ASN A 92 -48.74 14.58 -33.57
C ASN A 92 -47.35 14.55 -34.19
N ALA A 93 -47.33 13.98 -35.38
CA ALA A 93 -46.19 13.69 -36.20
C ALA A 93 -45.30 14.91 -36.48
N SER A 94 -44.00 14.69 -36.50
CA SER A 94 -43.06 15.49 -37.29
C SER A 94 -42.02 14.58 -37.92
N SER A 95 -42.27 14.24 -39.18
CA SER A 95 -41.25 13.80 -40.13
C SER A 95 -40.51 15.05 -40.61
N LEU A 96 -39.34 15.32 -40.03
CA LEU A 96 -38.37 16.29 -40.53
C LEU A 96 -37.50 15.60 -41.58
N ALA A 97 -37.76 15.91 -42.85
CA ALA A 97 -36.80 15.76 -43.92
C ALA A 97 -36.36 17.15 -44.39
N ALA A 98 -35.06 17.34 -44.42
CA ALA A 98 -34.36 18.55 -44.83
C ALA A 98 -34.66 18.95 -46.28
N THR A 99 -34.70 20.25 -46.58
CA THR A 99 -34.04 20.92 -47.73
C THR A 99 -34.31 22.45 -47.70
N PRO A 100 -33.56 23.27 -48.47
CA PRO A 100 -33.05 24.57 -48.01
C PRO A 100 -33.67 25.80 -48.69
N LEU A 101 -33.37 26.95 -48.10
CA LEU A 101 -32.98 28.22 -48.72
C LEU A 101 -33.41 28.45 -50.19
N SER A 102 -34.43 29.30 -50.40
CA SER A 102 -34.49 30.18 -51.57
C SER A 102 -35.45 31.36 -51.37
N SER A 103 -34.86 32.57 -51.38
CA SER A 103 -35.30 33.75 -52.15
C SER A 103 -36.77 33.82 -52.59
N PHE A 104 -37.59 34.64 -51.91
CA PHE A 104 -38.67 35.42 -52.55
C PHE A 104 -38.82 36.77 -51.84
N LYS A 105 -38.26 37.84 -52.41
CA LYS A 105 -38.95 38.81 -53.28
C LYS A 105 -39.88 39.74 -52.50
N SER A 106 -39.31 40.91 -52.19
CA SER A 106 -40.02 42.19 -52.04
C SER A 106 -41.15 42.31 -53.06
N GLY A 107 -42.36 42.52 -52.56
CA GLY A 107 -43.57 42.72 -53.36
C GLY A 107 -44.47 43.70 -52.62
N GLY A 108 -44.23 44.99 -52.84
CA GLY A 108 -45.17 46.04 -52.46
C GLY A 108 -46.50 45.81 -53.18
N ALA A 109 -47.54 45.48 -52.43
CA ALA A 109 -48.90 45.41 -52.92
C ALA A 109 -49.62 46.72 -52.57
N SER A 110 -49.72 47.55 -53.61
CA SER A 110 -50.61 48.69 -53.73
C SER A 110 -52.05 48.28 -53.42
N LEU A 111 -52.60 48.73 -52.29
CA LEU A 111 -54.04 48.70 -52.03
C LEU A 111 -54.69 49.85 -52.80
N LYS A 112 -55.05 49.54 -54.05
CA LYS A 112 -55.94 50.31 -54.91
C LYS A 112 -57.36 49.78 -54.72
N ASN A 113 -58.30 50.73 -54.62
CA ASN A 113 -59.75 50.58 -54.80
C ASN A 113 -60.47 49.99 -53.57
N GLN A 114 -61.55 50.57 -53.06
CA GLN A 114 -62.78 50.85 -53.81
C GLN A 114 -63.59 51.93 -53.07
N LEU A 115 -63.48 53.17 -53.53
CA LEU A 115 -64.39 54.25 -53.17
C LEU A 115 -65.66 54.03 -53.99
N VAL A 116 -66.72 53.49 -53.37
CA VAL A 116 -68.03 53.38 -53.99
C VAL A 116 -68.65 54.78 -54.01
N SER A 117 -68.65 55.39 -55.20
CA SER A 117 -69.53 56.51 -55.53
C SER A 117 -70.96 56.00 -55.72
N PRO A 118 -71.98 56.71 -55.22
CA PRO A 118 -73.30 56.69 -55.83
C PRO A 118 -73.52 58.01 -56.59
N GLY A 119 -73.23 58.00 -57.89
CA GLY A 119 -74.05 58.71 -58.88
C GLY A 119 -75.04 57.68 -59.44
N SER A 120 -76.26 57.99 -59.86
CA SER A 120 -76.87 59.22 -60.34
C SER A 120 -78.39 58.94 -60.43
N GLU A 121 -79.17 60.00 -60.68
CA GLU A 121 -80.46 59.96 -61.40
C GLU A 121 -81.69 59.34 -60.73
N MET A 122 -82.49 60.19 -60.07
CA MET A 122 -83.92 60.32 -60.39
C MET A 122 -84.47 61.68 -59.92
N LEU A 123 -84.41 62.70 -60.79
CA LEU A 123 -85.22 63.93 -60.66
C LEU A 123 -86.13 64.03 -61.89
N GLN A 124 -87.35 63.54 -61.75
CA GLN A 124 -88.45 63.89 -62.66
C GLN A 124 -89.50 64.66 -61.89
N SER A 125 -89.53 65.97 -62.17
CA SER A 125 -90.70 66.82 -62.29
C SER A 125 -91.99 66.32 -61.63
N LEU A 126 -92.28 66.81 -60.43
CA LEU A 126 -93.67 67.04 -60.00
C LEU A 126 -93.76 68.40 -59.29
N LYS A 127 -94.37 69.36 -59.98
CA LYS A 127 -94.69 70.69 -59.47
C LYS A 127 -96.03 70.57 -58.75
N GLY A 128 -95.98 70.32 -57.44
CA GLY A 128 -97.15 70.29 -56.56
C GLY A 128 -96.69 70.38 -55.11
N ASP A 129 -97.02 71.49 -54.44
CA ASP A 129 -97.01 71.66 -52.97
C ASP A 129 -95.74 71.17 -52.21
N GLY A 130 -94.57 71.52 -52.75
CA GLY A 130 -93.28 70.83 -52.53
C GLY A 130 -92.41 71.26 -51.33
N ASP A 131 -92.99 71.80 -50.25
CA ASP A 131 -92.22 72.11 -49.03
C ASP A 131 -92.29 71.01 -47.96
N VAL A 132 -93.33 70.16 -47.94
CA VAL A 132 -93.47 69.12 -46.90
C VAL A 132 -92.72 67.83 -47.26
N GLU A 133 -92.65 67.46 -48.54
CA GLU A 133 -92.06 66.19 -49.00
C GLU A 133 -90.52 66.22 -49.06
N LYS A 134 -89.92 67.37 -49.41
CA LYS A 134 -88.46 67.60 -49.32
C LYS A 134 -87.94 67.44 -47.90
N ASN A 135 -88.74 67.85 -46.91
CA ASN A 135 -88.40 67.71 -45.50
C ASN A 135 -88.43 66.25 -45.04
N HIS A 136 -89.29 65.40 -45.62
CA HIS A 136 -89.33 63.98 -45.30
C HIS A 136 -88.13 63.20 -45.86
N SER A 137 -87.72 63.48 -47.11
CA SER A 137 -86.51 62.87 -47.69
C SER A 137 -85.23 63.28 -46.96
N ALA A 138 -85.14 64.54 -46.52
CA ALA A 138 -84.02 65.02 -45.70
C ALA A 138 -83.95 64.30 -44.34
N PHE A 139 -85.10 64.02 -43.73
CA PHE A 139 -85.19 63.28 -42.48
C PHE A 139 -84.73 61.82 -42.63
N LEU A 140 -85.19 61.11 -43.68
CA LEU A 140 -84.77 59.72 -43.95
C LEU A 140 -83.26 59.62 -44.27
N LEU A 141 -82.72 60.59 -45.01
CA LEU A 141 -81.29 60.66 -45.30
C LEU A 141 -80.47 60.88 -44.02
N ALA A 142 -80.94 61.77 -43.13
CA ALA A 142 -80.29 62.01 -41.84
C ALA A 142 -80.32 60.75 -40.93
N ASP A 143 -81.43 60.02 -40.90
CA ASP A 143 -81.55 58.76 -40.14
C ASP A 143 -80.62 57.67 -40.69
N MET A 144 -80.54 57.54 -42.02
CA MET A 144 -79.59 56.61 -42.66
C MET A 144 -78.13 56.96 -42.34
N PHE A 145 -77.77 58.24 -42.43
CA PHE A 145 -76.42 58.69 -42.04
C PHE A 145 -76.16 58.48 -40.55
N TRP A 146 -77.16 58.66 -39.70
CA TRP A 146 -77.04 58.41 -38.27
C TRP A 146 -76.81 56.93 -37.98
N ALA A 147 -77.56 56.03 -38.62
CA ALA A 147 -77.38 54.58 -38.51
C ALA A 147 -76.00 54.11 -39.02
N GLU A 148 -75.50 54.70 -40.10
CA GLU A 148 -74.16 54.43 -40.63
C GLU A 148 -73.06 54.91 -39.69
N LEU A 149 -73.17 56.14 -39.18
CA LEU A 149 -72.26 56.68 -38.16
C LEU A 149 -72.25 55.83 -36.89
N GLU A 150 -73.42 55.39 -36.43
CA GLU A 150 -73.57 54.56 -35.24
C GLU A 150 -72.99 53.15 -35.42
N THR A 151 -73.06 52.61 -36.64
CA THR A 151 -72.41 51.33 -36.99
C THR A 151 -70.90 51.49 -37.05
N ALA A 152 -70.40 52.52 -37.72
CA ALA A 152 -68.97 52.84 -37.77
C ALA A 152 -68.38 53.09 -36.37
N ARG A 153 -69.15 53.76 -35.48
CA ARG A 153 -68.80 53.97 -34.08
C ARG A 153 -68.64 52.64 -33.33
N ARG A 154 -69.62 51.73 -33.44
CA ARG A 154 -69.56 50.39 -32.82
C ARG A 154 -68.41 49.54 -33.35
N GLU A 155 -68.12 49.60 -34.65
CA GLU A 155 -66.99 48.89 -35.26
C GLU A 155 -65.64 49.43 -34.79
N LEU A 156 -65.51 50.75 -34.61
CA LEU A 156 -64.30 51.37 -34.06
C LEU A 156 -64.11 50.95 -32.60
N GLU A 157 -65.18 50.95 -31.81
CA GLU A 157 -65.17 50.52 -30.41
C GLU A 157 -64.77 49.04 -30.27
N ALA A 158 -65.32 48.15 -31.10
CA ALA A 158 -64.93 46.74 -31.16
C ALA A 158 -63.44 46.57 -31.52
N ARG A 159 -62.98 47.24 -32.59
CA ARG A 159 -61.55 47.22 -32.97
C ARG A 159 -60.64 47.75 -31.87
N ASN A 160 -61.07 48.75 -31.12
CA ASN A 160 -60.28 49.30 -30.01
C ASN A 160 -60.15 48.29 -28.87
N ILE A 161 -61.20 47.52 -28.56
CA ILE A 161 -61.14 46.43 -27.58
C ILE A 161 -60.16 45.35 -28.05
N ASP A 162 -60.26 44.92 -29.31
CA ASP A 162 -59.37 43.91 -29.88
C ASP A 162 -57.90 44.36 -29.81
N ILE A 163 -57.62 45.61 -30.21
CA ILE A 163 -56.28 46.21 -30.12
C ILE A 163 -55.76 46.19 -28.66
N GLU A 164 -56.59 46.54 -27.68
CA GLU A 164 -56.18 46.51 -26.27
C GLU A 164 -55.94 45.08 -25.76
N THR A 165 -56.69 44.09 -26.24
CA THR A 165 -56.42 42.68 -25.90
C THR A 165 -55.11 42.18 -26.51
N GLU A 166 -54.83 42.52 -27.77
CA GLU A 166 -53.59 42.12 -28.43
C GLU A 166 -52.38 42.82 -27.80
N LYS A 167 -52.49 44.11 -27.44
CA LYS A 167 -51.43 44.82 -26.70
C LYS A 167 -51.07 44.12 -25.39
N LYS A 168 -52.07 43.66 -24.62
CA LYS A 168 -51.82 42.90 -23.39
C LYS A 168 -51.11 41.59 -23.66
N HIS A 169 -51.50 40.89 -24.73
CA HIS A 169 -50.86 39.65 -25.14
C HIS A 169 -49.39 39.87 -25.58
N VAL A 170 -49.12 40.92 -26.35
CA VAL A 170 -47.76 41.31 -26.73
C VAL A 170 -46.90 41.62 -25.50
N LEU A 171 -47.42 42.36 -24.52
CA LEU A 171 -46.69 42.65 -23.28
C LEU A 171 -46.37 41.38 -22.47
N ASP A 172 -47.29 40.41 -22.41
CA ASP A 172 -47.04 39.11 -21.77
C ASP A 172 -45.94 38.32 -22.49
N LEU A 173 -45.97 38.29 -23.83
CA LEU A 173 -44.93 37.66 -24.63
C LEU A 173 -43.57 38.35 -24.47
N GLU A 174 -43.53 39.68 -24.43
CA GLU A 174 -42.30 40.45 -24.19
C GLU A 174 -41.72 40.15 -22.80
N SER A 175 -42.57 40.03 -21.77
CA SER A 175 -42.15 39.64 -20.42
C SER A 175 -41.55 38.23 -20.41
N LYS A 176 -42.23 37.26 -21.03
CA LYS A 176 -41.73 35.87 -21.14
C LYS A 176 -40.43 35.78 -21.92
N LEU A 177 -40.30 36.56 -22.99
CA LEU A 177 -39.09 36.63 -23.80
C LEU A 177 -37.92 37.21 -22.98
N SER A 178 -38.17 38.26 -22.20
CA SER A 178 -37.17 38.86 -21.30
C SER A 178 -36.70 37.89 -20.21
N GLU A 179 -37.63 37.14 -19.61
CA GLU A 179 -37.31 36.10 -18.64
C GLU A 179 -36.48 34.97 -19.27
N SER A 180 -36.88 34.51 -20.45
CA SER A 180 -36.15 33.49 -21.20
C SER A 180 -34.74 33.95 -21.59
N CYS A 181 -34.58 35.18 -22.08
CA CYS A 181 -33.27 35.77 -22.36
C CYS A 181 -32.38 35.84 -21.11
N SER A 182 -32.95 36.21 -19.95
CA SER A 182 -32.21 36.24 -18.69
C SER A 182 -31.75 34.84 -18.27
N LYS A 183 -32.61 33.82 -18.44
CA LYS A 183 -32.27 32.43 -18.16
C LYS A 183 -31.17 31.89 -19.09
N ILE A 184 -31.25 32.21 -20.39
CA ILE A 184 -30.21 31.84 -21.37
C ILE A 184 -28.86 32.43 -20.95
N LYS A 185 -28.83 33.72 -20.61
CA LYS A 185 -27.61 34.39 -20.18
C LYS A 185 -26.98 33.75 -18.93
N ASN A 186 -27.81 33.35 -17.96
CA ASN A 186 -27.33 32.66 -16.77
C ASN A 186 -26.73 31.27 -17.10
N LEU A 187 -27.41 30.50 -17.97
CA LEU A 187 -26.89 29.21 -18.42
C LEU A 187 -25.59 29.36 -19.22
N GLU A 188 -25.45 30.41 -20.03
CA GLU A 188 -24.21 30.72 -20.73
C GLU A 188 -23.06 31.03 -19.76
N SER A 189 -23.31 31.77 -18.67
CA SER A 189 -22.29 31.99 -17.64
C SER A 189 -21.92 30.71 -16.89
N GLU A 190 -22.88 29.89 -16.50
CA GLU A 190 -22.61 28.60 -15.83
C GLU A 190 -21.80 27.66 -16.74
N LEU A 191 -22.09 27.66 -18.05
CA LEU A 191 -21.34 26.88 -19.03
C LEU A 191 -19.88 27.34 -19.13
N ASP A 192 -19.63 28.65 -19.11
CA ASP A 192 -18.27 29.20 -19.14
C ASP A 192 -17.48 28.86 -17.87
N ASP A 193 -18.14 28.94 -16.70
CA ASP A 193 -17.56 28.55 -15.41
C ASP A 193 -17.17 27.06 -15.38
N ILE A 194 -18.08 26.18 -15.83
CA ILE A 194 -17.81 24.73 -15.91
C ILE A 194 -16.65 24.45 -16.87
N LYS A 195 -16.61 25.13 -18.02
CA LYS A 195 -15.54 24.99 -18.99
C LYS A 195 -14.18 25.43 -18.41
N GLY A 196 -14.17 26.51 -17.63
CA GLY A 196 -12.98 26.94 -16.89
C GLY A 196 -12.52 25.89 -15.89
N CYS A 197 -13.42 25.38 -15.06
CA CYS A 197 -13.13 24.31 -14.09
C CYS A 197 -12.60 23.03 -14.76
N LEU A 198 -13.18 22.64 -15.90
CA LEU A 198 -12.73 21.49 -16.69
C LEU A 198 -11.30 21.69 -17.23
N GLY A 199 -10.97 22.89 -17.72
CA GLY A 199 -9.62 23.19 -18.18
C GLY A 199 -8.59 23.09 -17.05
N VAL A 200 -8.93 23.56 -15.85
CA VAL A 200 -8.07 23.42 -14.67
C VAL A 200 -7.85 21.94 -14.32
N SER A 201 -8.92 21.14 -14.26
CA SER A 201 -8.79 19.71 -13.93
C SER A 201 -7.99 18.92 -14.98
N GLU A 202 -8.12 19.26 -16.26
CA GLU A 202 -7.34 18.64 -17.35
C GLU A 202 -5.83 18.92 -17.19
N THR A 203 -5.46 20.14 -16.78
CA THR A 203 -4.06 20.47 -16.48
C THR A 203 -3.52 19.74 -15.26
N GLU A 204 -4.33 19.56 -14.22
CA GLU A 204 -3.94 18.82 -13.01
C GLU A 204 -3.76 17.33 -13.30
N VAL A 205 -4.67 16.72 -14.05
CA VAL A 205 -4.55 15.33 -14.50
C VAL A 205 -3.28 15.14 -15.32
N SER A 206 -2.96 16.07 -16.22
CA SER A 206 -1.72 16.02 -17.02
C SER A 206 -0.47 16.05 -16.14
N LYS A 207 -0.46 16.91 -15.11
CA LYS A 207 0.66 17.00 -14.15
C LYS A 207 0.81 15.74 -13.30
N LEU A 208 -0.31 15.19 -12.79
CA LEU A 208 -0.30 13.94 -12.03
C LEU A 208 0.22 12.77 -12.87
N TRP A 209 -0.14 12.74 -14.16
CA TRP A 209 0.33 11.72 -15.08
C TRP A 209 1.85 11.83 -15.34
N GLU A 210 2.38 13.04 -15.46
CA GLU A 210 3.83 13.28 -15.56
C GLU A 210 4.58 12.81 -14.31
N MET A 211 4.11 13.18 -13.12
CA MET A 211 4.69 12.74 -11.84
C MET A 211 4.66 11.22 -11.68
N LEU A 212 3.58 10.56 -12.11
CA LEU A 212 3.46 9.11 -12.08
C LEU A 212 4.51 8.44 -12.97
N ASN A 213 4.74 8.98 -14.16
CA ASN A 213 5.76 8.47 -15.06
C ASN A 213 7.17 8.68 -14.51
N GLU A 214 7.46 9.84 -13.94
CA GLU A 214 8.75 10.10 -13.29
C GLU A 214 9.01 9.10 -12.16
N CYS A 215 8.06 8.94 -11.23
CA CYS A 215 8.14 7.96 -10.14
C CYS A 215 8.32 6.53 -10.65
N LYS A 216 7.63 6.14 -11.73
CA LYS A 216 7.81 4.82 -12.36
C LYS A 216 9.25 4.64 -12.88
N THR A 217 9.81 5.65 -13.53
CA THR A 217 11.21 5.57 -14.00
C THR A 217 12.23 5.54 -12.87
N GLU A 218 12.00 6.27 -11.77
CA GLU A 218 12.87 6.20 -10.59
C GLU A 218 12.79 4.83 -9.92
N LYS A 219 11.59 4.26 -9.80
CA LYS A 219 11.41 2.89 -9.30
C LYS A 219 12.16 1.88 -10.17
N GLU A 220 12.05 1.98 -11.49
CA GLU A 220 12.78 1.11 -12.42
C GLU A 220 14.30 1.28 -12.28
N LYS A 221 14.81 2.52 -12.11
CA LYS A 221 16.23 2.78 -11.84
C LYS A 221 16.70 2.20 -10.50
N LEU A 222 15.91 2.33 -9.44
CA LEU A 222 16.24 1.76 -8.12
C LEU A 222 16.16 0.23 -8.13
N GLN A 223 15.23 -0.34 -8.89
CA GLN A 223 15.08 -1.78 -9.02
C GLN A 223 16.17 -2.39 -9.92
N ALA A 224 16.62 -1.66 -10.94
CA ALA A 224 17.75 -2.05 -11.78
C ALA A 224 19.11 -1.75 -11.13
N GLY A 225 19.17 -0.79 -10.19
CA GLY A 225 20.40 -0.37 -9.55
C GLY A 225 20.88 -1.38 -8.52
N ASP A 226 22.16 -1.72 -8.61
CA ASP A 226 23.16 -2.26 -7.65
C ASP A 226 22.75 -3.13 -6.47
N ALA A 227 21.54 -3.04 -5.90
CA ALA A 227 21.12 -3.83 -4.75
C ALA A 227 21.13 -5.34 -5.06
N ALA A 228 20.69 -5.75 -6.26
CA ALA A 228 20.75 -7.15 -6.68
C ALA A 228 22.22 -7.62 -6.83
N ASP A 229 23.04 -6.83 -7.54
CA ASP A 229 24.45 -7.15 -7.77
C ASP A 229 25.28 -7.13 -6.47
N LEU A 230 24.98 -6.19 -5.56
CA LEU A 230 25.60 -6.09 -4.24
C LEU A 230 25.18 -7.26 -3.35
N LEU A 231 23.90 -7.65 -3.36
CA LEU A 231 23.43 -8.82 -2.61
C LEU A 231 24.09 -10.11 -3.12
N ASP A 232 24.22 -10.27 -4.43
CA ASP A 232 24.89 -11.42 -5.01
C ASP A 232 26.40 -11.41 -4.74
N SER A 233 27.04 -10.24 -4.77
CA SER A 233 28.45 -10.07 -4.36
C SER A 233 28.66 -10.43 -2.89
N LEU A 234 27.83 -9.91 -1.98
CA LEU A 234 27.91 -10.21 -0.54
C LEU A 234 27.61 -11.68 -0.26
N ARG A 235 26.67 -12.29 -0.99
CA ARG A 235 26.37 -13.72 -0.90
C ARG A 235 27.56 -14.56 -1.35
N ALA A 236 28.26 -14.15 -2.40
CA ALA A 236 29.48 -14.81 -2.85
C ALA A 236 30.62 -14.67 -1.82
N GLU A 237 30.79 -13.49 -1.23
CA GLU A 237 31.79 -13.27 -0.17
C GLU A 237 31.49 -14.13 1.08
N LEU A 238 30.22 -14.18 1.51
CA LEU A 238 29.82 -15.03 2.65
C LEU A 238 30.12 -16.50 2.40
N LYS A 239 29.82 -17.02 1.21
CA LYS A 239 30.17 -18.40 0.83
C LYS A 239 31.69 -18.62 0.87
N SER A 240 32.46 -17.69 0.32
CA SER A 240 33.93 -17.79 0.34
C SER A 240 34.49 -17.78 1.76
N ARG A 241 33.89 -17.02 2.69
CA ARG A 241 34.30 -17.01 4.10
C ARG A 241 33.91 -18.29 4.81
N GLU A 242 32.75 -18.85 4.52
CA GLU A 242 32.30 -20.14 5.07
C GLU A 242 33.27 -21.26 4.65
N ASP A 243 33.62 -21.33 3.36
CA ASP A 243 34.60 -22.30 2.84
C ASP A 243 35.97 -22.14 3.53
N GLN A 244 36.37 -20.91 3.85
CA GLN A 244 37.62 -20.63 4.57
C GLN A 244 37.55 -21.09 6.03
N ILE A 245 36.42 -20.90 6.70
CA ILE A 245 36.20 -21.35 8.08
C ILE A 245 36.27 -22.88 8.13
N GLU A 246 35.60 -23.58 7.22
CA GLU A 246 35.62 -25.05 7.13
C GLU A 246 37.06 -25.58 6.97
N GLN A 247 37.86 -24.97 6.10
CA GLN A 247 39.28 -25.32 5.95
C GLN A 247 40.10 -25.09 7.23
N MET A 248 39.83 -23.99 7.94
CA MET A 248 40.51 -23.70 9.21
C MET A 248 40.12 -24.68 10.31
N GLU A 249 38.84 -25.09 10.38
CA GLU A 249 38.36 -26.09 11.32
C GLU A 249 38.99 -27.46 11.04
N GLU A 250 39.08 -27.87 9.78
CA GLU A 250 39.74 -29.12 9.40
C GLU A 250 41.23 -29.10 9.83
N TYR A 251 41.94 -28.00 9.57
CA TYR A 251 43.33 -27.85 9.98
C TYR A 251 43.47 -27.91 11.51
N LEU A 252 42.59 -27.24 12.25
CA LEU A 252 42.62 -27.23 13.72
C LEU A 252 42.36 -28.63 14.28
N ASN A 253 41.40 -29.38 13.70
CA ASN A 253 41.14 -30.76 14.05
C ASN A 253 42.37 -31.66 13.82
N GLN A 254 43.08 -31.49 12.70
CA GLN A 254 44.33 -32.23 12.44
C GLN A 254 45.42 -31.92 13.46
N VAL A 255 45.56 -30.65 13.87
CA VAL A 255 46.53 -30.24 14.90
C VAL A 255 46.17 -30.85 16.24
N CYS A 256 44.91 -30.79 16.66
CA CYS A 256 44.45 -31.39 17.91
C CYS A 256 44.70 -32.91 17.96
N LEU A 257 44.44 -33.63 16.86
CA LEU A 257 44.74 -35.07 16.78
C LEU A 257 46.23 -35.34 16.99
N LYS A 258 47.13 -34.60 16.32
CA LYS A 258 48.58 -34.74 16.50
C LYS A 258 49.03 -34.40 17.93
N GLU A 259 48.45 -33.39 18.57
CA GLU A 259 48.76 -33.04 19.95
C GLU A 259 48.36 -34.17 20.92
N THR A 260 47.20 -34.80 20.71
CA THR A 260 46.78 -35.96 21.51
C THR A 260 47.69 -37.17 21.32
N GLU A 261 48.15 -37.42 20.09
CA GLU A 261 49.12 -38.48 19.77
C GLU A 261 50.45 -38.23 20.48
N ILE A 262 51.03 -37.03 20.34
CA ILE A 262 52.30 -36.65 20.99
C ILE A 262 52.17 -36.72 22.53
N THR A 263 51.02 -36.33 23.09
CA THR A 263 50.77 -36.40 24.53
C THR A 263 50.73 -37.85 25.02
N SER A 264 50.11 -38.75 24.25
CA SER A 264 50.09 -40.19 24.52
C SER A 264 51.51 -40.78 24.47
N GLU A 265 52.25 -40.51 23.40
CA GLU A 265 53.65 -40.95 23.24
C GLU A 265 54.55 -40.45 24.38
N SER A 266 54.44 -39.17 24.73
CA SER A 266 55.16 -38.56 25.85
C SER A 266 54.85 -39.27 27.18
N GLY A 267 53.59 -39.63 27.42
CA GLY A 267 53.18 -40.43 28.57
C GLY A 267 53.86 -41.80 28.62
N THR A 268 53.90 -42.51 27.48
CA THR A 268 54.59 -43.81 27.40
C THR A 268 56.11 -43.68 27.60
N ASN A 269 56.73 -42.67 26.99
CA ASN A 269 58.16 -42.40 27.14
C ASN A 269 58.53 -42.08 28.60
N LYS A 270 57.69 -41.30 29.29
CA LYS A 270 57.88 -41.00 30.72
C LYS A 270 57.86 -42.27 31.57
N ASN A 271 56.91 -43.18 31.31
CA ASN A 271 56.83 -44.46 32.03
C ASN A 271 58.08 -45.32 31.79
N VAL A 272 58.57 -45.40 30.54
CA VAL A 272 59.81 -46.12 30.20
C VAL A 272 61.02 -45.52 30.92
N VAL A 273 61.12 -44.19 30.97
CA VAL A 273 62.20 -43.51 31.70
C VAL A 273 62.14 -43.80 33.21
N GLU A 274 60.95 -43.83 33.80
CA GLU A 274 60.77 -44.19 35.21
C GLU A 274 61.15 -45.66 35.49
N GLU A 275 60.77 -46.59 34.61
CA GLU A 275 61.16 -48.00 34.70
C GLU A 275 62.69 -48.18 34.58
N LEU A 276 63.32 -47.55 33.59
CA LEU A 276 64.77 -47.58 33.41
C LEU A 276 65.49 -46.99 34.61
N ARG A 277 65.02 -45.87 35.16
CA ARG A 277 65.58 -45.28 36.38
C ARG A 277 65.49 -46.23 37.57
N ALA A 278 64.35 -46.90 37.76
CA ALA A 278 64.20 -47.89 38.82
C ALA A 278 65.18 -49.08 38.64
N ARG A 279 65.37 -49.54 37.41
CA ARG A 279 66.32 -50.61 37.08
C ARG A 279 67.78 -50.22 37.31
N VAL A 280 68.15 -48.98 36.95
CA VAL A 280 69.48 -48.44 37.25
C VAL A 280 69.73 -48.41 38.76
N ALA A 281 68.79 -47.94 39.56
CA ALA A 281 68.94 -47.89 41.02
C ALA A 281 69.14 -49.29 41.65
N VAL A 282 68.46 -50.32 41.13
CA VAL A 282 68.66 -51.72 41.56
C VAL A 282 70.06 -52.20 41.21
N LEU A 283 70.51 -51.94 39.98
CA LEU A 283 71.84 -52.34 39.51
C LEU A 283 72.96 -51.63 40.30
N GLU A 284 72.82 -50.34 40.59
CA GLU A 284 73.75 -49.58 41.43
C GLU A 284 73.89 -50.21 42.83
N LYS A 285 72.77 -50.57 43.47
CA LYS A 285 72.78 -51.25 44.77
C LYS A 285 73.46 -52.62 44.71
N GLN A 286 73.24 -53.36 43.62
CA GLN A 286 73.87 -54.67 43.42
C GLN A 286 75.39 -54.53 43.22
N VAL A 287 75.83 -53.56 42.43
CA VAL A 287 77.26 -53.25 42.22
C VAL A 287 77.91 -52.87 43.54
N GLU A 288 77.27 -52.03 44.35
CA GLU A 288 77.80 -51.64 45.66
C GLU A 288 77.89 -52.84 46.62
N SER A 289 76.88 -53.72 46.62
CA SER A 289 76.93 -54.96 47.41
C SER A 289 78.06 -55.88 46.96
N GLN A 290 78.28 -56.03 45.64
CA GLN A 290 79.38 -56.83 45.12
C GLN A 290 80.74 -56.23 45.49
N ARG A 291 80.87 -54.90 45.42
CA ARG A 291 82.08 -54.18 45.83
C ARG A 291 82.42 -54.45 47.29
N ASN A 292 81.42 -54.37 48.18
CA ASN A 292 81.58 -54.66 49.61
C ASN A 292 82.09 -56.10 49.86
N VAL A 293 81.48 -57.09 49.19
CA VAL A 293 81.91 -58.50 49.29
C VAL A 293 83.36 -58.67 48.81
N ILE A 294 83.74 -58.02 47.71
CA ILE A 294 85.13 -58.08 47.22
C ILE A 294 86.08 -57.48 48.25
N THR A 295 85.78 -56.30 48.80
CA THR A 295 86.64 -55.66 49.81
C THR A 295 86.75 -56.48 51.10
N GLU A 296 85.66 -57.12 51.53
CA GLU A 296 85.64 -58.02 52.69
C GLU A 296 86.53 -59.25 52.43
N ARG A 297 86.38 -59.92 51.28
CA ARG A 297 87.22 -61.06 50.89
C ARG A 297 88.69 -60.70 50.74
N GLU A 298 88.99 -59.51 50.24
CA GLU A 298 90.36 -59.01 50.18
C GLU A 298 90.95 -58.77 51.58
N GLU A 299 90.16 -58.26 52.53
CA GLU A 299 90.61 -58.11 53.91
C GLU A 299 90.80 -59.46 54.61
N GLU A 300 89.90 -60.42 54.41
CA GLU A 300 90.07 -61.80 54.89
C GLU A 300 91.39 -62.41 54.38
N LYS A 301 91.71 -62.21 53.09
CA LYS A 301 92.98 -62.65 52.52
C LYS A 301 94.18 -61.95 53.17
N ARG A 302 94.09 -60.63 53.40
CA ARG A 302 95.15 -59.87 54.10
C ARG A 302 95.35 -60.37 55.53
N GLU A 303 94.27 -60.66 56.26
CA GLU A 303 94.33 -61.23 57.60
C GLU A 303 94.95 -62.63 57.60
N ALA A 304 94.54 -63.52 56.69
CA ALA A 304 95.13 -64.85 56.57
C ALA A 304 96.65 -64.80 56.30
N ILE A 305 97.09 -63.87 55.44
CA ILE A 305 98.51 -63.60 55.20
C ILE A 305 99.19 -63.10 56.49
N ARG A 306 98.58 -62.14 57.21
CA ARG A 306 99.11 -61.64 58.50
C ARG A 306 99.28 -62.76 59.53
N GLN A 307 98.29 -63.64 59.68
CA GLN A 307 98.34 -64.79 60.58
C GLN A 307 99.43 -65.80 60.18
N LEU A 308 99.60 -66.04 58.88
CA LEU A 308 100.64 -66.93 58.35
C LEU A 308 102.04 -66.36 58.62
N CYS A 309 102.26 -65.07 58.35
CA CYS A 309 103.53 -64.40 58.66
C CYS A 309 103.86 -64.50 60.17
N PHE A 310 102.89 -64.23 61.04
CA PHE A 310 103.06 -64.36 62.48
C PHE A 310 103.45 -65.78 62.91
N SER A 311 102.79 -66.79 62.32
CA SER A 311 103.11 -68.21 62.56
C SER A 311 104.52 -68.54 62.08
N LEU A 312 104.92 -68.06 60.90
CA LEU A 312 106.26 -68.26 60.34
C LEU A 312 107.35 -67.64 61.23
N ASP A 313 107.16 -66.40 61.67
CA ASP A 313 108.07 -65.71 62.59
C ASP A 313 108.21 -66.46 63.93
N HIS A 314 107.11 -67.01 64.44
CA HIS A 314 107.15 -67.86 65.63
C HIS A 314 108.00 -69.12 65.42
N TYR A 315 107.79 -69.84 64.31
CA TYR A 315 108.59 -71.04 63.99
C TYR A 315 110.07 -70.71 63.77
N MET A 316 110.38 -69.63 63.05
CA MET A 316 111.74 -69.14 62.83
C MET A 316 112.44 -68.76 64.13
N SER A 317 111.70 -68.12 65.05
CA SER A 317 112.21 -67.80 66.38
C SER A 317 112.55 -69.07 67.17
N ARG A 318 111.66 -70.06 67.21
CA ARG A 318 111.93 -71.35 67.87
C ARG A 318 113.06 -72.14 67.22
N TYR A 319 113.17 -72.11 65.89
CA TYR A 319 114.27 -72.74 65.18
C TYR A 319 115.61 -72.06 65.52
N SER A 320 115.63 -70.73 65.59
CA SER A 320 116.80 -69.95 66.01
C SER A 320 117.19 -70.24 67.46
N GLU A 321 116.21 -70.40 68.35
CA GLU A 321 116.43 -70.87 69.74
C GLU A 321 117.04 -72.27 69.78
N LEU A 322 116.52 -73.20 68.98
CA LEU A 322 117.05 -74.56 68.87
C LEU A 322 118.50 -74.58 68.36
N ILE A 323 118.80 -73.80 67.32
CA ILE A 323 120.18 -73.63 66.82
C ILE A 323 121.08 -73.06 67.91
N ARG A 324 120.62 -72.04 68.65
CA ARG A 324 121.38 -71.45 69.76
C ARG A 324 121.66 -72.47 70.86
N SER A 325 120.66 -73.26 71.27
CA SER A 325 120.85 -74.35 72.24
C SER A 325 121.83 -75.43 71.74
N LEU A 326 121.78 -75.79 70.45
CA LEU A 326 122.74 -76.74 69.86
C LEU A 326 124.17 -76.16 69.77
N SER A 327 124.29 -74.86 69.48
CA SER A 327 125.58 -74.16 69.47
C SER A 327 126.17 -74.01 70.87
N ASP A 328 125.35 -73.85 71.90
CA ASP A 328 125.79 -73.80 73.30
C ASP A 328 126.21 -75.20 73.82
N ASN A 329 125.63 -76.28 73.27
CA ASN A 329 126.02 -77.67 73.56
C ASN A 329 127.33 -78.12 72.85
N ASN A 330 127.83 -77.35 71.87
CA ASN A 330 129.11 -77.61 71.18
C ASN A 330 130.29 -76.79 71.74
N LYS A 331 130.12 -76.06 72.85
CA LYS A 331 131.19 -75.39 73.59
C LYS A 331 131.67 -76.16 74.84
N GLY A 332 131.44 -77.47 74.88
CA GLY A 332 131.73 -78.30 76.05
C GLY A 332 132.38 -79.65 75.73
N ILE A 333 133.42 -79.71 74.88
CA ILE A 333 134.42 -80.80 74.95
C ILE A 333 135.83 -80.21 74.66
N PRO A 334 136.81 -80.40 75.56
CA PRO A 334 138.09 -79.69 75.57
C PRO A 334 139.18 -80.35 74.70
N CYS A 335 140.10 -79.52 74.20
CA CYS A 335 141.53 -79.79 74.10
C CYS A 335 142.27 -78.55 74.56
#